data_AF-A0A5M4ASC3-F1
#
_entry.id   AF-A0A5M4ASC3-F1
#
_cell.length_a   1.000
_cell.length_b   1.000
_cell.length_c   1.000
_cell.angle_alpha   90.00
_cell.angle_beta   90.00
_cell.angle_gamma   90.00
#
_symmetry.space_group_name_H-M   'P 1'
#
loop_
_entity.id
_entity.type
_entity.pdbx_description
1 polymer ?
#
loop_
_entity_poly.entity_id
_entity_poly.type
_entity_poly.pdbx_seq_one_letter_code
_entity_poly.pdbx_strand_id
1 'polypeptide(L)'
;MPFRRITVYLYVPTYSLKHLLIVSDVKFVFQNSEDILQFIYLPIVPSRSQEKVEAKTASTITAKRLGITTIDPVLARERYVYDSKNQPVEYTLSSYNAYKYSFNIEIHHE
;
A
#
# COMPACT_ATOMS: atom_id res chain seq x y z
N MET A 1 20.27 -18.48 0.81
CA MET A 1 19.89 -18.53 -0.62
C MET A 1 19.39 -17.14 -1.02
N PRO A 2 19.81 -16.57 -2.16
CA PRO A 2 19.44 -15.21 -2.52
C PRO A 2 18.01 -15.18 -3.09
N PHE A 3 17.17 -14.32 -2.54
CA PHE A 3 15.79 -14.12 -2.92
C PHE A 3 15.66 -13.67 -4.39
N ARG A 4 14.99 -14.44 -5.25
CA ARG A 4 14.57 -13.97 -6.57
C ARG A 4 13.26 -13.17 -6.43
N ARG A 5 13.40 -11.86 -6.19
CA ARG A 5 12.28 -10.91 -6.11
C ARG A 5 11.63 -10.77 -7.49
N ILE A 6 10.46 -11.37 -7.71
CA ILE A 6 9.59 -10.98 -8.82
C ILE A 6 8.74 -9.81 -8.30
N THR A 7 9.03 -8.60 -8.78
CA THR A 7 8.29 -7.39 -8.39
C THR A 7 7.22 -7.12 -9.43
N VAL A 8 5.96 -7.41 -9.09
CA VAL A 8 4.81 -6.98 -9.90
C VAL A 8 4.35 -5.61 -9.39
N TYR A 9 4.44 -4.58 -10.23
CA TYR A 9 3.90 -3.25 -9.93
C TYR A 9 2.47 -3.20 -10.45
N LEU A 10 1.48 -3.14 -9.55
CA LEU A 10 0.11 -2.85 -9.94
C LEU A 10 -0.17 -1.36 -9.73
N TYR A 11 -0.22 -0.59 -10.81
CA TYR A 11 -0.72 0.78 -10.78
C TYR A 11 -2.26 0.69 -10.71
N VAL A 12 -2.83 0.92 -9.52
CA VAL A 12 -4.27 0.99 -9.33
C VAL A 12 -4.67 2.46 -9.18
N PRO A 13 -5.02 3.17 -10.27
CA PRO A 13 -5.63 4.47 -10.14
C PRO A 13 -7.04 4.26 -9.60
N THR A 14 -7.20 4.36 -8.29
CA THR A 14 -8.53 4.28 -7.66
C THR A 14 -9.22 5.61 -7.87
N TYR A 15 -10.03 5.71 -8.92
CA TYR A 15 -10.99 6.80 -9.10
C TYR A 15 -12.27 6.45 -8.33
N SER A 16 -12.33 6.77 -7.03
CA SER A 16 -13.59 6.71 -6.29
C SER A 16 -13.71 7.91 -5.35
N LEU A 17 -14.83 8.62 -5.46
CA LEU A 17 -15.11 10.01 -5.08
C LEU A 17 -14.28 11.05 -5.83
N LYS A 18 -14.97 11.90 -6.62
CA LYS A 18 -14.47 12.91 -7.57
C LYS A 18 -13.42 13.93 -7.07
N HIS A 19 -12.91 13.81 -5.84
CA HIS A 19 -11.97 14.76 -5.24
C HIS A 19 -10.80 14.13 -4.46
N LEU A 20 -10.72 12.79 -4.33
CA LEU A 20 -9.67 12.14 -3.56
C LEU A 20 -8.55 11.59 -4.46
N LEU A 21 -7.37 12.22 -4.41
CA LEU A 21 -6.17 11.76 -5.11
C LEU A 21 -5.37 10.85 -4.16
N ILE A 22 -5.21 9.59 -4.54
CA ILE A 22 -4.42 8.57 -3.84
C ILE A 22 -3.31 8.12 -4.78
N VAL A 23 -2.08 8.08 -4.27
CA VAL A 23 -0.96 7.48 -5.00
C VAL A 23 -0.47 6.31 -4.18
N SER A 24 -0.59 5.10 -4.73
CA SER A 24 -0.11 3.89 -4.09
C SER A 24 0.73 3.07 -5.06
N ASP A 25 1.92 2.69 -4.61
CA ASP A 25 2.73 1.66 -5.23
C ASP A 25 2.47 0.35 -4.47
N VAL A 26 1.86 -0.63 -5.15
CA VAL A 26 1.58 -1.96 -4.61
C VAL A 26 2.62 -2.94 -5.15
N LYS A 27 3.24 -3.71 -4.25
CA LYS A 27 4.12 -4.83 -4.57
C LYS A 27 3.60 -6.09 -3.91
N PHE A 28 3.34 -7.11 -4.71
CA PHE A 28 3.11 -8.45 -4.19
C PHE A 28 4.44 -9.15 -3.95
N VAL A 29 4.53 -9.88 -2.83
CA VAL A 29 5.74 -10.60 -2.44
C VAL A 29 5.51 -12.08 -2.71
N PHE A 30 6.22 -12.60 -3.71
CA PHE A 30 6.22 -14.02 -4.04
C PHE A 30 7.63 -14.59 -3.80
N GLN A 31 7.71 -15.75 -3.16
CA GLN A 31 8.98 -16.44 -2.92
C GLN A 31 9.40 -17.26 -4.15
N ASN A 32 8.44 -17.81 -4.88
CA ASN A 32 8.64 -18.65 -6.05
C ASN A 32 7.51 -18.47 -7.11
N SER A 33 7.62 -19.17 -8.24
CA SER A 33 6.64 -19.13 -9.33
C SER A 33 5.33 -19.88 -9.05
N GLU A 34 5.35 -20.84 -8.13
CA GLU A 34 4.14 -21.57 -7.72
C GLU A 34 3.24 -20.68 -6.88
N ASP A 35 3.81 -19.76 -6.09
CA ASP A 35 3.07 -18.73 -5.35
C ASP A 35 2.25 -17.83 -6.29
N ILE A 36 2.74 -17.58 -7.51
CA ILE A 36 2.03 -16.78 -8.53
C ILE A 36 0.81 -17.56 -9.05
N LEU A 37 0.97 -18.85 -9.35
CA LEU A 37 -0.15 -19.70 -9.76
C LEU A 37 -1.16 -19.82 -8.61
N GLN A 38 -0.67 -20.00 -7.39
CA GLN A 38 -1.52 -20.03 -6.20
C GLN A 38 -2.29 -18.72 -6.03
N PHE A 39 -1.68 -17.55 -6.24
CA PHE A 39 -2.40 -16.27 -6.24
C PHE A 39 -3.48 -16.16 -7.33
N ILE A 40 -3.22 -16.69 -8.53
CA ILE A 40 -4.16 -16.62 -9.67
C ILE A 40 -5.33 -17.58 -9.50
N TYR A 41 -5.09 -18.77 -8.94
CA TYR A 41 -6.06 -19.87 -8.90
C TYR A 41 -6.66 -20.13 -7.52
N LEU A 42 -6.00 -19.71 -6.44
CA LEU A 42 -6.47 -19.88 -5.06
C LEU A 42 -6.54 -18.52 -4.36
N PRO A 43 -7.62 -18.21 -3.65
CA PRO A 43 -7.71 -16.97 -2.90
C PRO A 43 -6.70 -16.98 -1.75
N ILE A 44 -5.69 -16.12 -1.81
CA ILE A 44 -4.85 -15.80 -0.65
C ILE A 44 -5.74 -15.07 0.37
N VAL A 45 -5.91 -15.65 1.55
CA VAL A 45 -6.70 -15.04 2.63
C VAL A 45 -5.77 -14.23 3.54
N PRO A 46 -5.85 -12.89 3.53
CA PRO A 46 -5.07 -12.06 4.45
C PRO A 46 -5.54 -12.29 5.88
N SER A 47 -4.60 -12.40 6.83
CA SER A 47 -4.87 -12.62 8.25
C SER A 47 -4.49 -11.43 9.12
N ARG A 48 -3.40 -10.75 8.78
CA ARG A 48 -2.81 -9.68 9.58
C ARG A 48 -2.32 -8.56 8.69
N SER A 49 -2.62 -7.32 9.07
CA SER A 49 -1.98 -6.15 8.47
C SER A 49 -1.16 -5.40 9.52
N GLN A 50 0.05 -5.01 9.13
CA GLN A 50 0.92 -4.16 9.92
C GLN A 50 1.13 -2.86 9.16
N GLU A 51 0.81 -1.74 9.80
CA GLU A 51 0.77 -0.43 9.16
C GLU A 51 1.60 0.59 9.93
N LYS A 52 2.32 1.42 9.18
CA LYS A 52 3.03 2.61 9.68
C LYS A 52 2.47 3.82 8.95
N VAL A 53 2.02 4.81 9.70
CA VAL A 53 1.43 6.04 9.18
C VAL A 53 2.24 7.24 9.67
N GLU A 54 2.63 8.13 8.76
CA GLU A 54 3.47 9.29 9.04
C GLU A 54 2.97 10.53 8.30
N ALA A 55 3.10 11.71 8.92
CA ALA A 55 2.93 12.98 8.24
C ALA A 55 4.30 13.48 7.74
N LYS A 56 4.39 13.88 6.47
CA LYS A 56 5.61 14.44 5.88
C LYS A 56 5.29 15.42 4.75
N THR A 57 6.26 16.21 4.31
CA THR A 57 6.14 17.04 3.11
C THR A 57 6.17 16.19 1.84
N ALA A 58 5.51 16.66 0.77
CA ALA A 58 5.48 15.94 -0.49
C ALA A 58 6.83 15.96 -1.22
N SER A 59 7.30 14.80 -1.67
CA SER A 59 8.38 14.73 -2.66
C SER A 59 7.93 15.35 -3.99
N THR A 60 8.85 15.75 -4.86
CA THR A 60 8.51 16.30 -6.19
C THR A 60 7.61 15.36 -7.01
N ILE A 61 7.87 14.06 -6.97
CA ILE A 61 7.08 13.04 -7.69
C ILE A 61 5.70 12.91 -7.05
N THR A 62 5.63 12.84 -5.73
CA THR A 62 4.37 12.74 -4.97
C THR A 62 3.50 13.98 -5.20
N ALA A 63 4.09 15.17 -5.12
CA ALA A 63 3.43 16.45 -5.33
C ALA A 63 2.79 16.53 -6.72
N LYS A 64 3.57 16.18 -7.77
CA LYS A 64 3.08 16.12 -9.15
C LYS A 64 1.92 15.12 -9.32
N ARG A 65 2.04 13.92 -8.75
CA ARG A 65 1.00 12.87 -8.88
C ARG A 65 -0.27 13.20 -8.10
N LEU A 66 -0.15 13.87 -6.96
CA LEU A 66 -1.28 14.29 -6.10
C LEU A 66 -1.85 15.66 -6.46
N GLY A 67 -1.26 16.38 -7.43
CA GLY A 67 -1.69 17.73 -7.80
C GLY A 67 -1.57 18.74 -6.65
N ILE A 68 -0.50 18.64 -5.85
CA ILE A 68 -0.17 19.53 -4.73
C ILE A 68 1.25 20.09 -4.88
N THR A 69 1.69 20.95 -3.96
CA THR A 69 3.05 21.50 -3.90
C THR A 69 3.97 20.65 -3.02
N THR A 70 5.29 20.82 -3.14
CA THR A 70 6.28 20.07 -2.34
C THR A 70 6.30 20.45 -0.86
N ILE A 71 5.73 21.61 -0.49
CA ILE A 71 5.59 22.03 0.90
C ILE A 71 4.29 21.54 1.53
N ASP A 72 3.35 21.02 0.71
CA ASP A 72 2.07 20.54 1.22
C ASP A 72 2.24 19.24 2.01
N PRO A 73 1.47 19.08 3.10
CA PRO A 73 1.48 17.89 3.93
C PRO A 73 0.88 16.70 3.17
N VAL A 74 1.53 15.56 3.35
CA VAL A 74 1.14 14.25 2.84
C VAL A 74 1.08 13.28 4.00
N LEU A 75 0.02 12.47 4.03
CA LEU A 75 -0.03 11.29 4.88
C LEU A 75 0.63 10.14 4.12
N ALA A 76 1.77 9.68 4.60
CA ALA A 76 2.48 8.52 4.07
C ALA A 76 2.07 7.28 4.86
N ARG A 77 1.69 6.21 4.16
CA ARG A 77 1.33 4.93 4.75
C ARG A 77 2.18 3.83 4.14
N GLU A 78 2.88 3.11 4.99
CA GLU A 78 3.58 1.88 4.67
C GLU A 78 2.81 0.71 5.27
N ARG A 79 2.50 -0.30 4.46
CA ARG A 79 1.69 -1.44 4.88
C ARG A 79 2.30 -2.75 4.45
N TYR A 80 2.32 -3.70 5.38
CA TYR A 80 2.57 -5.11 5.13
C TYR A 80 1.29 -5.91 5.40
N VAL A 81 0.96 -6.83 4.52
CA VAL A 81 -0.13 -7.79 4.70
C VAL A 81 0.45 -9.19 4.73
N TYR A 82 -0.04 -10.01 5.66
CA TYR A 82 0.39 -11.38 5.87
C TYR A 82 -0.77 -12.35 5.73
N ASP A 83 -0.49 -13.58 5.30
CA ASP A 83 -1.45 -14.68 5.30
C ASP A 83 -1.60 -15.34 6.69
N SER A 84 -2.45 -16.36 6.81
CA SER A 84 -2.66 -17.11 8.07
C SER A 84 -1.44 -17.87 8.58
N LYS A 85 -0.41 -18.04 7.74
CA LYS A 85 0.88 -18.66 8.09
C LYS A 85 1.95 -17.61 8.40
N ASN A 86 1.56 -16.34 8.55
CA ASN A 86 2.44 -15.20 8.81
C ASN A 86 3.47 -14.94 7.69
N GLN A 87 3.18 -15.34 6.45
CA GLN A 87 4.01 -15.05 5.29
C GLN A 87 3.58 -13.72 4.67
N PRO A 88 4.51 -12.84 4.27
CA PRO A 88 4.16 -11.56 3.63
C PRO A 88 3.58 -11.81 2.24
N VAL A 89 2.43 -11.21 1.95
CA VAL A 89 1.72 -11.36 0.66
C VAL A 89 1.63 -10.04 -0.10
N GLU A 90 1.55 -8.92 0.61
CA GLU A 90 1.45 -7.59 0.01
C GLU A 90 2.31 -6.58 0.78
N TYR A 91 2.96 -5.70 0.03
CA TYR A 91 3.59 -4.48 0.53
C TYR A 91 3.04 -3.26 -0.23
N THR A 92 2.53 -2.28 0.50
CA THR A 92 2.00 -1.04 -0.06
C THR A 92 2.75 0.18 0.46
N LEU A 93 3.16 1.07 -0.44
CA LEU A 93 3.52 2.45 -0.11
C LEU A 93 2.47 3.39 -0.68
N SER A 94 1.75 4.08 0.20
CA SER A 94 0.69 5.03 -0.18
C SER A 94 1.00 6.43 0.28
N SER A 95 0.62 7.43 -0.52
CA SER A 95 0.68 8.84 -0.20
C SER A 95 -0.68 9.47 -0.46
N TYR A 96 -1.21 10.15 0.56
CA TYR A 96 -2.50 10.83 0.51
C TYR A 96 -2.31 12.32 0.70
N ASN A 97 -3.09 13.13 -0.03
CA ASN A 97 -3.17 14.56 0.24
C ASN A 97 -3.80 14.78 1.62
N ALA A 98 -3.02 15.29 2.58
CA ALA A 98 -3.44 15.39 3.97
C ALA A 98 -4.59 16.39 4.20
N TYR A 99 -4.83 17.32 3.28
CA TYR A 99 -5.98 18.23 3.34
C TYR A 99 -7.31 17.55 2.99
N LYS A 100 -7.26 16.41 2.28
CA LYS A 100 -8.44 15.75 1.71
C LYS A 100 -8.69 14.35 2.26
N TYR A 101 -7.79 13.83 3.08
CA TYR A 101 -7.83 12.46 3.57
C TYR A 101 -7.72 12.42 5.09
N SER A 102 -8.59 11.64 5.72
CA SER A 102 -8.55 11.31 7.14
C SER A 102 -8.38 9.80 7.30
N PHE A 103 -7.47 9.39 8.18
CA PHE A 103 -7.30 7.99 8.57
C PHE A 103 -8.03 7.73 9.88
N ASN A 104 -8.94 6.76 9.90
CA ASN A 104 -9.75 6.41 11.06
C ASN A 104 -9.52 4.94 11.40
N ILE A 105 -9.28 4.65 12.69
CA ILE A 105 -9.16 3.29 13.22
C ILE A 105 -10.07 3.14 14.43
N GLU A 106 -10.72 1.99 14.53
CA GLU A 106 -11.46 1.58 15.70
C GLU A 106 -10.61 0.57 16.48
N ILE A 107 -10.41 0.83 17.76
CA ILE A 107 -9.61 -0.02 18.64
C ILE A 107 -10.53 -0.52 19.74
N HIS A 108 -10.72 -1.84 19.77
CA HIS A 108 -11.41 -2.51 20.86
C HIS A 108 -10.39 -3.06 21.84
N HIS A 109 -10.64 -2.88 23.13
CA HIS A 109 -9.92 -3.59 24.18
C HIS A 109 -10.77 -4.81 24.57
N GLU A 110 -10.15 -5.99 24.62
CA GLU A 110 -10.77 -7.22 25.15
C GLU A 110 -10.73 -7.27 26.68
#